data_AF-W2HJ59-F1
#
_entry.id   AF-W2HJ59-F1
#
_cell.length_a   1.000
_cell.length_b   1.000
_cell.length_c   1.000
_cell.angle_alpha   90.00
_cell.angle_beta   90.00
_cell.angle_gamma   90.00
#
_symmetry.space_group_name_H-M   'P 1'
#
loop_
_entity.id
_entity.type
_entity.pdbx_description
1 polymer ?
#
loop_
_entity_poly.entity_id
_entity_poly.type
_entity_poly.pdbx_seq_one_letter_code
_entity_poly.pdbx_strand_id
1 'polypeptide(L)'
;MAGKKRKGGDGHYASPLLQGGGKKRKTPSSTDYAPIVKQIPPTSNTVEWLFSQCKFMLTPQRRSVMPANFEQLAFLRVNRHLWDLLLL
;
A
#
# COMPACT_ATOMS: atom_id res chain seq x y z
N MET A 1 -17.38 10.03 -73.26
CA MET A 1 -16.44 9.51 -72.23
C MET A 1 -16.03 10.72 -71.39
N ALA A 2 -16.64 10.92 -70.23
CA ALA A 2 -16.27 10.36 -68.92
C ALA A 2 -14.99 10.99 -68.35
N GLY A 3 -15.13 11.70 -67.22
CA GLY A 3 -14.00 12.27 -66.47
C GLY A 3 -14.44 13.07 -65.25
N LYS A 4 -15.25 12.47 -64.36
CA LYS A 4 -15.70 13.10 -63.11
C LYS A 4 -14.50 13.27 -62.17
N LYS A 5 -14.06 14.51 -61.95
CA LYS A 5 -12.94 14.89 -61.07
C LYS A 5 -13.26 14.43 -59.64
N ARG A 6 -12.55 13.42 -59.17
CA ARG A 6 -12.68 12.87 -57.81
C ARG A 6 -12.20 13.92 -56.81
N LYS A 7 -13.09 14.33 -55.90
CA LYS A 7 -12.78 15.21 -54.77
C LYS A 7 -11.89 14.41 -53.83
N GLY A 8 -10.68 14.90 -53.58
CA GLY A 8 -9.74 14.35 -52.60
C GLY A 8 -10.44 14.16 -51.27
N GLY A 9 -10.40 12.93 -50.77
CA GLY A 9 -10.92 12.53 -49.47
C GLY A 9 -9.79 12.50 -48.47
N ASP A 10 -9.22 13.65 -48.15
CA ASP A 10 -8.28 13.87 -47.05
C ASP A 10 -9.04 14.21 -45.77
N GLY A 11 -10.06 13.40 -45.46
CA GLY A 11 -10.70 13.39 -44.16
C GLY A 11 -9.97 12.39 -43.29
N HIS A 12 -9.11 12.86 -42.39
CA HIS A 12 -8.56 12.04 -41.30
C HIS A 12 -9.71 11.26 -40.65
N TYR A 13 -9.76 9.95 -40.88
CA TYR A 13 -10.77 9.05 -40.31
C TYR A 13 -10.90 9.18 -38.79
N ALA A 14 -9.82 9.64 -38.13
CA ALA A 14 -9.75 9.88 -36.70
C ALA A 14 -10.41 11.19 -36.23
N SER A 15 -10.64 12.18 -37.10
CA SER A 15 -11.17 13.48 -36.67
C SER A 15 -12.57 13.40 -36.01
N PRO A 16 -13.53 12.62 -36.55
CA PRO A 16 -14.83 12.45 -35.90
C PRO A 16 -14.75 11.70 -34.56
N LEU A 17 -13.77 10.81 -34.39
CA LEU A 17 -13.56 10.03 -33.16
C LEU A 17 -13.06 10.91 -32.00
N LEU A 18 -12.33 11.99 -32.31
CA LEU A 18 -11.87 12.98 -31.33
C LEU A 18 -12.92 14.05 -31.03
N GLN A 19 -13.76 14.40 -32.01
CA GLN A 19 -14.76 15.45 -31.89
C GLN A 19 -16.06 14.98 -31.22
N GLY A 20 -16.36 13.68 -31.30
CA GLY A 20 -17.38 13.04 -30.48
C GLY A 20 -16.94 13.07 -29.02
N GLY A 21 -17.34 14.12 -28.30
CA GLY A 21 -17.02 14.37 -26.90
C GLY A 21 -17.13 13.10 -26.07
N GLY A 22 -16.01 12.39 -25.93
CA GLY A 22 -15.93 11.15 -25.20
C GLY A 22 -16.47 11.42 -23.82
N LYS A 23 -17.56 10.73 -23.47
CA LYS A 23 -18.16 10.83 -22.15
C LYS A 23 -17.03 10.60 -21.17
N LYS A 24 -16.55 11.67 -20.50
CA LYS A 24 -15.44 11.57 -19.56
C LYS A 24 -15.86 10.49 -18.59
N ARG A 25 -15.20 9.32 -18.65
CA ARG A 25 -15.43 8.27 -17.67
C ARG A 25 -15.24 8.96 -16.34
N LYS A 26 -16.30 9.01 -15.54
CA LYS A 26 -16.22 9.50 -14.17
C LYS A 26 -15.17 8.61 -13.53
N THR A 27 -13.96 9.14 -13.35
CA THR A 27 -12.98 8.48 -12.51
C THR A 27 -13.67 8.31 -11.16
N PRO A 28 -13.70 7.10 -10.58
CA PRO A 28 -14.21 6.96 -9.23
C PRO A 28 -13.49 8.00 -8.37
N SER A 29 -14.25 8.76 -7.57
CA SER A 29 -13.70 9.74 -6.65
C SER A 29 -12.53 9.07 -5.92
N SER A 30 -11.32 9.62 -6.06
CA SER A 30 -10.16 9.10 -5.35
C SER A 30 -10.52 9.06 -3.87
N THR A 31 -10.68 7.87 -3.30
CA THR A 31 -10.93 7.71 -1.87
C THR A 31 -9.75 8.32 -1.14
N ASP A 32 -10.00 9.36 -0.36
CA ASP A 32 -8.95 9.99 0.44
C ASP A 32 -8.64 9.09 1.64
N TYR A 33 -7.56 8.32 1.54
CA TYR A 33 -7.05 7.49 2.63
C TYR A 33 -6.14 8.27 3.59
N ALA A 34 -5.82 9.54 3.31
CA ALA A 34 -4.98 10.36 4.18
C ALA A 34 -5.42 10.40 5.66
N PRO A 35 -6.72 10.45 6.02
CA PRO A 35 -7.13 10.41 7.43
C PRO A 35 -6.78 9.08 8.12
N ILE A 36 -6.87 7.95 7.41
CA ILE A 36 -6.59 6.61 7.98
C ILE A 36 -5.08 6.38 8.06
N VAL A 37 -4.33 6.82 7.05
CA VAL A 37 -2.86 6.66 7.01
C VAL A 37 -2.18 7.38 8.18
N LYS A 38 -2.74 8.51 8.66
CA LYS A 38 -2.22 9.22 9.83
C LYS A 38 -2.38 8.46 11.15
N GLN A 39 -3.32 7.51 11.23
CA GLN A 39 -3.54 6.68 12.41
C GLN A 39 -2.63 5.46 12.45
N ILE A 40 -2.08 5.06 11.30
CA ILE A 40 -1.17 3.93 11.19
C ILE A 40 0.23 4.44 11.57
N PRO A 41 0.82 3.99 12.69
CA PRO A 41 2.19 4.36 13.01
C PRO A 41 3.12 3.92 11.87
N PRO A 42 4.22 4.65 11.60
CA PRO A 42 5.16 4.29 10.54
C PRO A 42 5.64 2.85 10.77
N THR A 43 5.17 1.94 9.92
CA THR A 43 5.27 0.49 10.12
C THR A 43 6.69 -0.02 10.04
N SER A 44 7.56 0.67 9.28
CA SER A 44 8.99 0.31 9.19
C SER A 44 9.69 0.50 10.54
N ASN A 45 9.50 1.64 11.22
CA ASN A 45 10.20 1.90 12.48
C ASN A 45 9.79 0.92 13.60
N THR A 46 8.52 0.56 13.69
CA THR A 46 8.03 -0.37 14.73
C THR A 46 8.51 -1.80 14.49
N VAL A 47 8.53 -2.25 13.23
CA VAL A 47 9.00 -3.59 12.86
C VAL A 47 10.52 -3.71 12.97
N GLU A 48 11.27 -2.68 12.54
CA GLU A 48 12.74 -2.65 12.69
C GLU A 48 13.17 -2.63 14.15
N TRP A 49 12.46 -1.88 15.00
CA TRP A 49 12.68 -1.89 16.44
C TRP A 49 12.39 -3.26 17.04
N LEU A 50 11.29 -3.91 16.64
CA LEU A 50 10.95 -5.27 17.05
C LEU A 50 12.07 -6.26 16.71
N PHE A 51 12.51 -6.28 15.45
CA PHE A 51 13.57 -7.20 15.02
C PHE A 51 14.91 -6.92 15.72
N SER A 52 15.21 -5.66 16.03
CA SER A 52 16.40 -5.29 16.80
C SER A 52 16.33 -5.80 18.25
N GLN A 53 15.17 -5.67 18.90
CA GLN A 53 14.92 -6.24 20.24
C GLN A 53 14.98 -7.77 20.23
N CYS A 54 14.40 -8.41 19.22
CA CYS A 54 14.45 -9.85 19.01
C CYS A 54 15.89 -10.35 18.83
N LYS A 55 16.71 -9.63 18.04
CA LYS A 55 18.14 -9.92 17.87
C LYS A 55 18.90 -9.84 19.20
N PHE A 56 18.58 -8.88 20.05
CA PHE A 56 19.16 -8.78 21.39
C PHE A 56 18.73 -9.94 22.30
N MET A 57 17.48 -10.41 22.19
CA MET A 57 16.96 -11.55 22.96
C MET A 57 17.57 -12.90 22.50
N LEU A 58 17.98 -13.00 21.23
CA LEU A 58 18.67 -14.17 20.63
C LEU A 58 20.17 -14.17 20.95
N THR A 59 20.52 -14.08 22.24
CA THR A 59 21.90 -14.26 22.71
C THR A 59 22.38 -15.71 22.51
N PRO A 60 23.68 -15.97 22.30
CA PRO A 60 24.24 -17.32 22.20
C PRO A 60 23.86 -18.25 23.36
N GLN A 61 23.72 -17.70 24.57
CA GLN A 61 23.32 -18.38 25.80
C GLN A 61 21.88 -18.89 25.76
N ARG A 62 21.05 -18.35 24.86
CA ARG A 62 19.63 -18.69 24.67
C ARG A 62 19.38 -19.48 23.38
N ARG A 63 20.42 -20.05 22.78
CA ARG A 63 20.31 -20.87 21.56
C ARG A 63 19.43 -22.11 21.71
N SER A 64 19.20 -22.59 22.94
CA SER A 64 18.32 -23.72 23.24
C SER A 64 16.84 -23.34 23.40
N VAL A 65 16.50 -22.05 23.30
CA VAL A 65 15.10 -21.62 23.38
C VAL A 65 14.38 -22.08 22.11
N MET A 66 13.33 -22.88 22.30
CA MET A 66 12.46 -23.31 21.20
C MET A 66 11.83 -22.09 20.51
N PRO A 67 11.73 -22.06 19.16
CA PRO A 67 11.17 -20.91 18.44
C PRO A 67 9.80 -20.45 18.95
N ALA A 68 8.91 -21.38 19.29
CA ALA A 68 7.60 -21.08 19.87
C ALA A 68 7.70 -20.27 21.18
N ASN A 69 8.62 -20.67 22.07
CA ASN A 69 8.82 -19.97 23.34
C ASN A 69 9.44 -18.59 23.12
N PHE A 70 10.30 -18.45 22.10
CA PHE A 70 10.87 -17.16 21.72
C PHE A 70 9.79 -16.18 21.22
N GLU A 71 8.89 -16.64 20.35
CA GLU A 71 7.77 -15.85 19.85
C GLU A 71 6.86 -15.37 20.99
N GLN A 72 6.55 -16.25 21.94
CA GLN A 72 5.76 -15.89 23.13
C GLN A 72 6.46 -14.83 23.99
N LEU A 73 7.78 -14.97 24.23
CA LEU A 73 8.54 -13.98 24.99
C LEU A 73 8.61 -12.63 24.27
N ALA A 74 8.80 -12.63 22.95
CA ALA A 74 8.79 -11.41 22.14
C ALA A 74 7.41 -10.72 22.19
N PHE A 75 6.33 -11.50 22.07
CA PHE A 75 4.96 -10.99 22.17
C PHE A 75 4.69 -10.33 23.52
N LEU A 76 5.03 -10.99 24.63
CA LEU A 76 4.84 -10.44 25.97
C LEU A 76 5.68 -9.17 26.20
N ARG A 77 6.92 -9.13 25.68
CA ARG A 77 7.85 -8.00 25.82
C ARG A 77 7.33 -6.74 25.13
N VAL A 78 6.85 -6.87 23.90
CA VAL A 78 6.37 -5.73 23.08
C VAL A 78 5.09 -5.15 23.65
N ASN A 79 4.21 -6.04 24.12
CA ASN A 79 2.92 -5.65 24.68
C ASN A 79 3.02 -5.24 26.15
N ARG A 80 4.22 -5.09 26.75
CA ARG A 80 4.41 -4.73 28.17
C ARG A 80 3.50 -3.58 28.62
N HIS A 81 3.43 -2.54 27.80
CA HIS A 81 2.61 -1.34 28.02
C HIS A 81 1.10 -1.59 28.14
N LEU A 82 0.58 -2.68 27.54
CA LEU A 82 -0.82 -3.07 27.66
C LEU A 82 -1.12 -3.75 29.00
N TRP A 83 -0.12 -4.37 29.62
CA TRP A 83 -0.27 -5.06 30.91
C TRP A 83 -0.18 -4.10 32.10
N ASP A 84 0.50 -2.96 31.95
CA ASP A 84 0.62 -1.92 32.99
C ASP A 84 -0.71 -1.15 33.21
N LEU A 85 -1.73 -1.35 32.37
CA LEU A 85 -3.04 -0.70 32.46
C LEU A 85 -4.03 -1.40 33.41
N LEU A 86 -3.66 -2.53 34.03
CA LEU A 86 -4.54 -3.28 34.94
C LEU A 86 -4.58 -2.73 36.38
N LEU A 87 -4.00 -1.55 36.65
CA LEU A 87 -3.85 -0.95 37.98
C LEU A 87 -4.52 0.43 38.13
N LEU A 88 -5.51 0.75 37.30
CA LEU A 88 -6.39 1.92 37.48
C LEU A 88 -7.84 1.48 37.68
#